data_AF-A0A8T3YS31-F1
#
_entry.id   AF-A0A8T3YS31-F1
#
_cell.length_a   1.000
_cell.length_b   1.000
_cell.length_c   1.000
_cell.angle_alpha   90.00
_cell.angle_beta   90.00
_cell.angle_gamma   90.00
#
_symmetry.space_group_name_H-M   'P 1'
#
loop_
_entity.id
_entity.type
_entity.pdbx_description
1 polymer ?
#
loop_
_entity_poly.entity_id
_entity_poly.type
_entity_poly.pdbx_seq_one_letter_code
_entity_poly.pdbx_strand_id
1 'polypeptide(L)'
;MAIAQPNTQPQTLVPPKIALQTVGLSQVHIKGPSDDGLGDGLDYGLDDLIRGYTVRRPDERRKIKVKHTSKTNEMIKQFSEVLKLNKDDYYLLKFKEHLEKTLTDVLTPTEIGIFFQAVLYKTENMQLDDQNDLTSERIGMFTTQLIQLSYNAGNNDFVLGTENSQRIISQIGFRLKGNKKQLVKIRIRGDVAAALCINSSYCEIDVDGDIHNNGYVTGNDSKYCVFIFKGEISDGNYSAEKSIYKTSNERALEILILHVLHGAYNQIVFINPDGTEEAVLRHTHDPSTGIFIIQKYYELAKQIIGETSFSCPYKMIKVDRLDIKPIV
;
A
#
# COMPACT_ATOMS: atom_id res chain seq x y z
N MET A 1 -16.08 56.09 -26.58
CA MET A 1 -15.71 54.89 -27.35
C MET A 1 -15.43 53.79 -26.36
N ALA A 2 -16.30 52.79 -26.27
CA ALA A 2 -16.19 51.67 -25.35
C ALA A 2 -16.00 50.40 -26.18
N ILE A 3 -14.95 49.63 -25.88
CA ILE A 3 -14.60 48.39 -26.55
C ILE A 3 -15.06 47.24 -25.64
N ALA A 4 -15.98 46.42 -26.13
CA ALA A 4 -16.49 45.25 -25.44
C ALA A 4 -15.48 44.09 -25.50
N GLN A 5 -15.32 43.37 -24.39
CA GLN A 5 -14.56 42.11 -24.33
C GLN A 5 -15.46 40.91 -24.64
N PRO A 6 -14.95 39.86 -25.31
CA PRO A 6 -15.71 38.65 -25.57
C PRO A 6 -15.70 37.69 -24.37
N ASN A 7 -16.86 37.08 -24.17
CA ASN A 7 -17.20 36.15 -23.10
C ASN A 7 -16.83 34.72 -23.54
N THR A 8 -15.91 34.06 -22.85
CA THR A 8 -15.57 32.64 -23.09
C THR A 8 -16.22 31.75 -22.04
N GLN A 9 -17.17 30.93 -22.47
CA GLN A 9 -17.75 29.84 -21.67
C GLN A 9 -16.76 28.67 -21.54
N PRO A 10 -16.72 27.98 -20.38
CA PRO A 10 -15.98 26.72 -20.24
C PRO A 10 -16.78 25.55 -20.84
N GLN A 11 -16.10 24.74 -21.65
CA GLN A 11 -16.61 23.45 -22.13
C GLN A 11 -16.55 22.42 -21.00
N THR A 12 -17.68 21.78 -20.75
CA THR A 12 -17.84 20.64 -19.85
C THR A 12 -17.13 19.41 -20.40
N LEU A 13 -16.15 18.90 -19.66
CA LEU A 13 -15.50 17.62 -19.92
C LEU A 13 -16.48 16.47 -19.71
N VAL A 14 -16.61 15.62 -20.73
CA VAL A 14 -17.30 14.32 -20.68
C VAL A 14 -16.33 13.28 -20.07
N PRO A 15 -16.72 12.52 -19.04
CA PRO A 15 -15.85 11.47 -18.50
C PRO A 15 -15.79 10.25 -19.45
N PRO A 16 -14.63 9.59 -19.58
CA PRO A 16 -14.47 8.42 -20.44
C PRO A 16 -15.18 7.19 -19.85
N LYS A 17 -15.83 6.43 -20.73
CA LYS A 17 -16.42 5.12 -20.45
C LYS A 17 -15.31 4.12 -20.11
N ILE A 18 -15.22 3.72 -18.84
CA ILE A 18 -14.42 2.57 -18.41
C ILE A 18 -15.17 1.30 -18.83
N ALA A 19 -14.60 0.55 -19.76
CA ALA A 19 -15.07 -0.78 -20.13
C ALA A 19 -14.61 -1.78 -19.05
N LEU A 20 -15.53 -2.25 -18.21
CA LEU A 20 -15.29 -3.43 -17.37
C LEU A 20 -15.23 -4.68 -18.26
N GLN A 21 -14.02 -5.20 -18.49
CA GLN A 21 -13.84 -6.57 -18.95
C GLN A 21 -14.13 -7.52 -17.78
N THR A 22 -15.29 -8.18 -17.82
CA THR A 22 -15.60 -9.29 -16.93
C THR A 22 -14.96 -10.56 -17.49
N VAL A 23 -13.92 -11.02 -16.80
CA VAL A 23 -13.22 -12.27 -17.13
C VAL A 23 -13.95 -13.43 -16.46
N GLY A 24 -14.39 -14.40 -17.25
CA GLY A 24 -14.48 -15.81 -16.85
C GLY A 24 -15.64 -16.23 -15.96
N LEU A 25 -16.88 -16.18 -16.47
CA LEU A 25 -17.91 -17.12 -16.03
C LEU A 25 -17.80 -18.40 -16.87
N SER A 26 -17.33 -19.46 -16.23
CA SER A 26 -17.33 -20.81 -16.79
C SER A 26 -18.76 -21.22 -17.15
N GLN A 27 -18.95 -21.61 -18.42
CA GLN A 27 -20.20 -22.14 -18.94
C GLN A 27 -20.62 -23.38 -18.14
N VAL A 28 -21.74 -23.27 -17.41
CA VAL A 28 -22.45 -24.43 -16.89
C VAL A 28 -23.19 -25.05 -18.08
N HIS A 29 -22.73 -26.24 -18.50
CA HIS A 29 -23.41 -27.07 -19.50
C HIS A 29 -24.74 -27.55 -18.90
N ILE A 30 -25.84 -26.84 -19.17
CA ILE A 30 -27.19 -27.30 -18.84
C ILE A 30 -27.58 -28.29 -19.94
N LYS A 31 -27.65 -29.58 -19.60
CA LYS A 31 -28.25 -30.62 -20.44
C LYS A 31 -29.70 -30.22 -20.71
N GLY A 32 -30.03 -29.95 -21.96
CA GLY A 32 -31.41 -29.76 -22.39
C GLY A 32 -32.22 -31.05 -22.22
N PRO A 33 -33.48 -30.96 -21.78
CA PRO A 33 -34.38 -32.12 -21.81
C PRO A 33 -34.69 -32.47 -23.25
N SER A 34 -34.61 -33.77 -23.54
CA SER A 34 -35.05 -34.37 -24.79
C SER A 34 -36.55 -34.14 -24.99
N ASP A 35 -36.83 -33.69 -26.19
CA ASP A 35 -38.11 -33.41 -26.84
C ASP A 35 -39.06 -34.61 -26.76
N ASP A 36 -40.20 -34.43 -26.08
CA ASP A 36 -41.40 -35.27 -26.15
C ASP A 36 -42.58 -34.48 -25.55
N GLY A 37 -43.38 -33.83 -26.38
CA GLY A 37 -44.74 -33.41 -25.96
C GLY A 37 -45.21 -32.07 -26.48
N LEU A 38 -45.94 -32.12 -27.59
CA LEU A 38 -46.90 -31.09 -28.01
C LEU A 38 -47.94 -30.90 -26.89
N GLY A 39 -47.99 -29.71 -26.29
CA GLY A 39 -48.96 -29.39 -25.25
C GLY A 39 -48.97 -27.91 -24.89
N ASP A 40 -49.90 -27.20 -25.53
CA ASP A 40 -50.77 -26.15 -25.00
C ASP A 40 -50.13 -25.00 -24.20
N GLY A 41 -50.21 -23.82 -24.82
CA GLY A 41 -49.64 -22.55 -24.40
C GLY A 41 -49.75 -22.22 -22.91
N LEU A 42 -48.59 -21.86 -22.35
CA LEU A 42 -48.50 -20.91 -21.25
C LEU A 42 -47.40 -19.89 -21.60
N ASP A 43 -47.89 -18.71 -21.95
CA ASP A 43 -47.16 -17.48 -22.20
C ASP A 43 -46.55 -17.01 -20.87
N TYR A 44 -45.44 -17.61 -20.45
CA TYR A 44 -44.64 -17.11 -19.33
C TYR A 44 -43.89 -15.87 -19.80
N GLY A 45 -44.62 -14.77 -19.89
CA GLY A 45 -44.10 -13.45 -20.21
C GLY A 45 -42.97 -13.06 -19.25
N LEU A 46 -42.09 -12.19 -19.74
CA LEU A 46 -40.94 -11.62 -19.03
C LEU A 46 -41.29 -11.12 -17.60
N ASP A 47 -42.55 -10.76 -17.35
CA ASP A 47 -43.09 -10.34 -16.07
C ASP A 47 -42.98 -11.42 -14.96
N ASP A 48 -43.04 -12.70 -15.28
CA ASP A 48 -42.89 -13.78 -14.30
C ASP A 48 -41.41 -13.99 -13.91
N LEU A 49 -40.48 -13.70 -14.82
CA LEU A 49 -39.04 -13.66 -14.52
C LEU A 49 -38.67 -12.49 -13.60
N ILE A 50 -39.38 -11.36 -13.72
CA ILE A 50 -39.19 -10.18 -12.84
C ILE A 50 -39.82 -10.44 -11.46
N ARG A 51 -40.96 -11.13 -11.38
CA ARG A 51 -41.61 -11.48 -10.10
C ARG A 51 -40.80 -12.49 -9.26
N GLY A 52 -40.00 -13.35 -9.89
CA GLY A 52 -39.08 -14.25 -9.20
C GLY A 52 -37.80 -13.57 -8.69
N TYR A 53 -37.45 -12.40 -9.22
CA TYR A 53 -36.35 -11.57 -8.72
C TYR A 53 -36.84 -10.76 -7.51
N THR A 54 -37.00 -11.41 -6.36
CA THR A 54 -36.94 -10.70 -5.08
C THR A 54 -35.55 -10.09 -4.96
N VAL A 55 -35.44 -8.82 -5.35
CA VAL A 55 -34.32 -7.94 -5.02
C VAL A 55 -34.12 -8.07 -3.51
N ARG A 56 -33.06 -8.79 -3.11
CA ARG A 56 -32.66 -8.86 -1.71
C ARG A 56 -32.56 -7.42 -1.21
N ARG A 57 -33.24 -7.12 -0.12
CA ARG A 57 -33.18 -5.80 0.50
C ARG A 57 -31.70 -5.44 0.69
N PRO A 58 -31.25 -4.23 0.32
CA PRO A 58 -29.87 -3.80 0.49
C PRO A 58 -29.33 -4.01 1.93
N ASP A 59 -30.24 -4.08 2.90
CA ASP A 59 -29.95 -4.21 4.32
C ASP A 59 -29.79 -5.65 4.81
N GLU A 60 -30.00 -6.67 3.98
CA GLU A 60 -29.63 -8.07 4.31
C GLU A 60 -28.13 -8.29 4.14
N ARG A 61 -27.33 -7.52 4.90
CA ARG A 61 -25.91 -7.83 5.10
C ARG A 61 -25.86 -9.22 5.72
N ARG A 62 -25.42 -10.20 4.92
CA ARG A 62 -25.10 -11.56 5.37
C ARG A 62 -24.18 -11.43 6.58
N LYS A 63 -24.69 -11.67 7.79
CA LYS A 63 -23.88 -11.75 9.00
C LYS A 63 -23.03 -13.01 8.88
N ILE A 64 -21.89 -12.90 8.20
CA ILE A 64 -20.88 -13.95 8.17
C ILE A 64 -20.34 -14.02 9.60
N LYS A 65 -20.74 -15.05 10.36
CA LYS A 65 -20.10 -15.37 11.63
C LYS A 65 -18.70 -15.89 11.31
N VAL A 66 -17.72 -14.99 11.29
CA VAL A 66 -16.31 -15.38 11.24
C VAL A 66 -15.99 -16.08 12.56
N LYS A 67 -15.59 -17.36 12.50
CA LYS A 67 -15.19 -18.13 13.68
C LYS A 67 -13.80 -17.67 14.10
N HIS A 68 -13.73 -16.59 14.88
CA HIS A 68 -12.47 -16.12 15.47
C HIS A 68 -11.98 -17.12 16.52
N THR A 69 -10.67 -17.35 16.56
CA THR A 69 -10.05 -18.11 17.66
C THR A 69 -10.15 -17.31 18.96
N SER A 70 -10.04 -17.99 20.11
CA SER A 70 -10.01 -17.31 21.42
C SER A 70 -8.91 -16.25 21.48
N LYS A 71 -7.73 -16.52 20.90
CA LYS A 71 -6.59 -15.60 20.84
C LYS A 71 -6.88 -14.34 20.03
N THR A 72 -7.49 -14.43 18.85
CA THR A 72 -7.83 -13.24 18.05
C THR A 72 -8.79 -12.32 18.80
N ASN A 73 -9.79 -12.89 19.51
CA ASN A 73 -10.72 -12.10 20.31
C ASN A 73 -10.04 -11.39 21.49
N GLU A 74 -9.08 -12.06 22.12
CA GLU A 74 -8.26 -11.46 23.17
C GLU A 74 -7.41 -10.30 22.65
N MET A 75 -6.78 -10.45 21.48
CA MET A 75 -6.04 -9.37 20.83
C MET A 75 -6.94 -8.19 20.47
N ILE A 76 -8.15 -8.43 19.93
CA ILE A 76 -9.12 -7.38 19.65
C ILE A 76 -9.52 -6.64 20.94
N LYS A 77 -9.66 -7.37 22.06
CA LYS A 77 -9.93 -6.78 23.37
C LYS A 77 -8.76 -5.90 23.83
N GLN A 78 -7.52 -6.39 23.77
CA GLN A 78 -6.33 -5.62 24.12
C GLN A 78 -6.20 -4.35 23.25
N PHE A 79 -6.42 -4.47 21.93
CA PHE A 79 -6.46 -3.31 21.04
C PHE A 79 -7.56 -2.30 21.42
N SER A 80 -8.73 -2.79 21.83
CA SER A 80 -9.82 -1.91 22.29
C SER A 80 -9.46 -1.15 23.57
N GLU A 81 -8.62 -1.70 24.44
CA GLU A 81 -8.09 -0.96 25.61
C GLU A 81 -7.05 0.09 25.19
N VAL A 82 -6.21 -0.25 24.22
CA VAL A 82 -5.26 0.69 23.60
C VAL A 82 -5.95 1.91 22.99
N LEU A 83 -7.11 1.74 22.35
CA LEU A 83 -7.88 2.85 21.79
C LEU A 83 -8.39 3.84 22.85
N LYS A 84 -8.54 3.41 24.12
CA LYS A 84 -9.00 4.26 25.21
C LYS A 84 -7.89 5.08 25.86
N LEU A 85 -6.62 4.84 25.50
CA LEU A 85 -5.50 5.60 26.03
C LEU A 85 -5.63 7.07 25.59
N ASN A 86 -5.39 7.99 26.52
CA ASN A 86 -5.47 9.43 26.27
C ASN A 86 -4.43 9.84 25.21
N LYS A 87 -4.81 10.77 24.33
CA LYS A 87 -3.96 11.27 23.23
C LYS A 87 -2.70 11.96 23.79
N ASP A 88 -2.86 12.75 24.84
CA ASP A 88 -1.78 13.55 25.43
C ASP A 88 -0.70 12.70 26.13
N ASP A 89 -1.07 11.50 26.57
CA ASP A 89 -0.18 10.64 27.36
C ASP A 89 0.80 9.83 26.49
N TYR A 90 0.50 9.68 25.20
CA TYR A 90 1.14 8.71 24.33
C TYR A 90 1.61 9.29 23.00
N TYR A 91 2.74 10.02 23.05
CA TYR A 91 3.62 10.17 21.88
C TYR A 91 4.03 8.80 21.34
N LEU A 92 4.25 8.69 20.01
CA LEU A 92 4.55 7.43 19.30
C LEU A 92 5.55 6.52 20.03
N LEU A 93 6.60 7.09 20.61
CA LEU A 93 7.62 6.32 21.33
C LEU A 93 7.08 5.66 22.62
N LYS A 94 6.34 6.40 23.44
CA LYS A 94 5.71 5.88 24.67
C LYS A 94 4.67 4.81 24.33
N PHE A 95 3.93 5.03 23.25
CA PHE A 95 2.94 4.07 22.80
C PHE A 95 3.59 2.75 22.37
N LYS A 96 4.68 2.82 21.60
CA LYS A 96 5.49 1.64 21.26
C LYS A 96 5.99 0.92 22.51
N GLU A 97 6.57 1.64 23.48
CA GLU A 97 7.05 1.03 24.72
C GLU A 97 5.94 0.36 25.53
N HIS A 98 4.72 0.93 25.52
CA HIS A 98 3.55 0.30 26.11
C HIS A 98 3.22 -1.01 25.41
N LEU A 99 3.15 -1.02 24.08
CA LEU A 99 2.87 -2.23 23.30
C LEU A 99 3.94 -3.32 23.53
N GLU A 100 5.22 -2.96 23.59
CA GLU A 100 6.32 -3.90 23.87
C GLU A 100 6.21 -4.54 25.27
N LYS A 101 5.60 -3.86 26.23
CA LYS A 101 5.38 -4.37 27.58
C LYS A 101 4.11 -5.22 27.70
N THR A 102 3.06 -4.89 26.95
CA THR A 102 1.74 -5.50 27.12
C THR A 102 1.47 -6.62 26.12
N LEU A 103 2.00 -6.54 24.89
CA LEU A 103 1.83 -7.57 23.88
C LEU A 103 2.96 -8.59 23.97
N THR A 104 2.60 -9.82 24.37
CA THR A 104 3.53 -10.95 24.47
C THR A 104 3.10 -12.14 23.62
N ASP A 105 1.84 -12.17 23.17
CA ASP A 105 1.31 -13.26 22.37
C ASP A 105 1.91 -13.30 20.96
N VAL A 106 2.32 -14.49 20.56
CA VAL A 106 2.79 -14.76 19.20
C VAL A 106 1.61 -15.26 18.37
N LEU A 107 1.28 -14.50 17.33
CA LEU A 107 0.33 -14.90 16.30
C LEU A 107 1.06 -15.34 15.03
N THR A 108 0.45 -16.23 14.25
CA THR A 108 0.92 -16.57 12.90
C THR A 108 0.63 -15.43 11.91
N PRO A 109 1.31 -15.37 10.75
CA PRO A 109 1.04 -14.35 9.73
C PRO A 109 -0.43 -14.30 9.29
N THR A 110 -1.08 -15.46 9.16
CA THR A 110 -2.51 -15.54 8.82
C THR A 110 -3.40 -14.98 9.93
N GLU A 111 -3.11 -15.29 11.19
CA GLU A 111 -3.86 -14.75 12.32
C GLU A 111 -3.71 -13.23 12.46
N ILE A 112 -2.52 -12.69 12.17
CA ILE A 112 -2.29 -11.23 12.11
C ILE A 112 -3.12 -10.60 11.00
N GLY A 113 -3.15 -11.19 9.81
CA GLY A 113 -4.00 -10.71 8.71
C GLY A 113 -5.49 -10.70 9.09
N ILE A 114 -5.98 -11.76 9.74
CA ILE A 114 -7.36 -11.84 10.24
C ILE A 114 -7.63 -10.78 11.32
N PHE A 115 -6.72 -10.61 12.27
CA PHE A 115 -6.82 -9.58 13.31
C PHE A 115 -6.90 -8.18 12.69
N PHE A 116 -6.00 -7.86 11.76
CA PHE A 116 -5.92 -6.58 11.08
C PHE A 116 -7.25 -6.24 10.41
N GLN A 117 -7.79 -7.16 9.61
CA GLN A 117 -9.10 -6.99 8.96
C GLN A 117 -10.25 -6.79 9.95
N ALA A 118 -10.27 -7.55 11.04
CA ALA A 118 -11.30 -7.43 12.07
C ALA A 118 -11.26 -6.06 12.77
N VAL A 119 -10.06 -5.53 13.01
CA VAL A 119 -9.86 -4.21 13.59
C VAL A 119 -10.28 -3.10 12.62
N LEU A 120 -9.91 -3.19 11.34
CA LEU A 120 -10.35 -2.23 10.32
C LEU A 120 -11.88 -2.17 10.27
N TYR A 121 -12.54 -3.32 10.11
CA TYR A 121 -14.00 -3.39 10.08
C TYR A 121 -14.67 -2.79 11.32
N LYS A 122 -14.09 -3.00 12.52
CA LYS A 122 -14.64 -2.47 13.78
C LYS A 122 -14.43 -0.96 13.93
N THR A 123 -13.40 -0.40 13.31
CA THR A 123 -13.01 1.01 13.43
C THR A 123 -13.46 1.86 12.24
N GLU A 124 -14.01 1.26 11.19
CA GLU A 124 -14.44 1.93 9.95
C GLU A 124 -15.33 3.16 10.20
N ASN A 125 -16.29 3.05 11.11
CA ASN A 125 -17.24 4.11 11.42
C ASN A 125 -16.82 5.02 12.57
N MET A 126 -15.61 4.85 13.12
CA MET A 126 -15.10 5.76 14.15
C MET A 126 -14.74 7.09 13.50
N GLN A 127 -15.23 8.19 14.09
CA GLN A 127 -14.90 9.54 13.61
C GLN A 127 -13.39 9.73 13.54
N LEU A 128 -12.94 10.37 12.46
CA LEU A 128 -11.56 10.79 12.33
C LEU A 128 -11.29 11.88 13.38
N ASP A 129 -10.29 11.63 14.21
CA ASP A 129 -9.88 12.49 15.30
C ASP A 129 -9.11 13.72 14.77
N ASP A 130 -9.80 14.72 14.21
CA ASP A 130 -9.20 15.93 13.60
C ASP A 130 -8.01 15.60 12.66
N GLN A 131 -7.12 16.56 12.39
CA GLN A 131 -6.07 16.49 11.35
C GLN A 131 -5.10 15.30 11.46
N ASN A 132 -5.11 14.54 12.56
CA ASN A 132 -4.23 13.40 12.79
C ASN A 132 -5.08 12.15 13.09
N ASP A 133 -5.26 11.27 12.10
CA ASP A 133 -5.96 9.99 12.30
C ASP A 133 -5.17 9.04 13.23
N LEU A 134 -5.23 9.32 14.53
CA LEU A 134 -4.58 8.55 15.59
C LEU A 134 -5.08 7.11 15.63
N THR A 135 -6.31 6.86 15.18
CA THR A 135 -6.83 5.50 15.07
C THR A 135 -6.03 4.72 14.03
N SER A 136 -5.81 5.30 12.85
CA SER A 136 -4.94 4.73 11.81
C SER A 136 -3.53 4.44 12.33
N GLU A 137 -2.89 5.40 13.02
CA GLU A 137 -1.55 5.21 13.59
C GLU A 137 -1.50 4.07 14.61
N ARG A 138 -2.48 4.02 15.52
CA ARG A 138 -2.57 2.98 16.55
C ARG A 138 -2.77 1.60 15.94
N ILE A 139 -3.58 1.48 14.88
CA ILE A 139 -3.77 0.22 14.15
C ILE A 139 -2.44 -0.24 13.55
N GLY A 140 -1.73 0.65 12.84
CA GLY A 140 -0.46 0.29 12.20
C GLY A 140 0.62 -0.07 13.20
N MET A 141 0.77 0.69 14.29
CA MET A 141 1.76 0.40 15.33
C MET A 141 1.47 -0.90 16.09
N PHE A 142 0.21 -1.14 16.47
CA PHE A 142 -0.19 -2.38 17.13
C PHE A 142 0.08 -3.60 16.23
N THR A 143 -0.31 -3.50 14.97
CA THR A 143 -0.07 -4.56 13.97
C THR A 143 1.42 -4.80 13.75
N THR A 144 2.22 -3.73 13.69
CA THR A 144 3.67 -3.82 13.57
C THR A 144 4.31 -4.57 14.75
N GLN A 145 3.84 -4.33 15.97
CA GLN A 145 4.32 -5.05 17.14
C GLN A 145 3.99 -6.55 17.07
N LEU A 146 2.78 -6.91 16.63
CA LEU A 146 2.41 -8.31 16.40
C LEU A 146 3.29 -8.97 15.34
N ILE A 147 3.57 -8.26 14.24
CA ILE A 147 4.48 -8.71 13.18
C ILE A 147 5.88 -8.95 13.74
N GLN A 148 6.42 -8.02 14.54
CA GLN A 148 7.75 -8.18 15.14
C GLN A 148 7.81 -9.39 16.07
N LEU A 149 6.80 -9.60 16.92
CA LEU A 149 6.71 -10.78 17.80
C LEU A 149 6.64 -12.08 16.99
N SER A 150 5.82 -12.10 15.94
CA SER A 150 5.68 -13.24 15.03
C SER A 150 6.99 -13.57 14.30
N TYR A 151 7.68 -12.55 13.82
CA TYR A 151 8.98 -12.66 13.16
C TYR A 151 10.06 -13.17 14.11
N ASN A 152 10.10 -12.66 15.35
CA ASN A 152 11.04 -13.15 16.37
C ASN A 152 10.80 -14.63 16.72
N ALA A 153 9.58 -15.14 16.52
CA ALA A 153 9.24 -16.55 16.67
C ALA A 153 9.49 -17.40 15.41
N GLY A 154 10.13 -16.83 14.38
CA GLY A 154 10.51 -17.53 13.14
C GLY A 154 9.47 -17.50 12.02
N ASN A 155 8.37 -16.77 12.17
CA ASN A 155 7.39 -16.59 11.09
C ASN A 155 7.80 -15.46 10.13
N ASN A 156 7.29 -15.46 8.91
CA ASN A 156 7.51 -14.38 7.94
C ASN A 156 6.37 -14.31 6.91
N ASP A 157 6.51 -13.47 5.88
CA ASP A 157 5.60 -13.39 4.74
C ASP A 157 4.17 -12.95 5.14
N PHE A 158 4.11 -11.80 5.82
CA PHE A 158 2.87 -11.20 6.32
C PHE A 158 2.05 -10.60 5.17
N VAL A 159 0.73 -10.77 5.20
CA VAL A 159 -0.20 -10.17 4.24
C VAL A 159 -1.24 -9.35 4.99
N LEU A 160 -1.29 -8.06 4.69
CA LEU A 160 -2.26 -7.11 5.21
C LEU A 160 -3.15 -6.64 4.04
N GLY A 161 -4.44 -6.45 4.29
CA GLY A 161 -5.36 -5.92 3.29
C GLY A 161 -6.03 -4.65 3.79
N THR A 162 -5.98 -3.59 3.00
CA THR A 162 -6.67 -2.32 3.22
C THR A 162 -7.63 -2.01 2.08
N GLU A 163 -7.72 -2.86 1.05
CA GLU A 163 -8.48 -2.62 -0.18
C GLU A 163 -10.00 -2.47 0.02
N ASN A 164 -10.52 -2.93 1.17
CA ASN A 164 -11.94 -2.82 1.53
C ASN A 164 -12.21 -1.78 2.65
N SER A 165 -11.20 -1.01 3.03
CA SER A 165 -11.25 -0.01 4.10
C SER A 165 -11.21 1.39 3.48
N GLN A 166 -12.06 2.30 3.95
CA GLN A 166 -11.95 3.73 3.63
C GLN A 166 -10.85 4.41 4.44
N ARG A 167 -10.40 3.76 5.53
CA ARG A 167 -9.31 4.25 6.37
C ARG A 167 -7.96 3.94 5.73
N ILE A 168 -7.16 4.98 5.54
CA ILE A 168 -5.78 4.90 5.09
C ILE A 168 -4.85 4.65 6.28
N ILE A 169 -4.24 3.46 6.34
CA ILE A 169 -3.47 3.04 7.51
C ILE A 169 -2.02 3.55 7.45
N SER A 170 -1.57 4.13 8.56
CA SER A 170 -0.25 4.72 8.75
C SER A 170 0.58 3.92 9.75
N GLN A 171 1.89 4.17 9.86
CA GLN A 171 2.80 3.55 10.83
C GLN A 171 2.94 2.02 10.71
N ILE A 172 2.53 1.42 9.59
CA ILE A 172 2.82 0.01 9.31
C ILE A 172 4.32 -0.15 9.12
N GLY A 173 4.92 -1.07 9.87
CA GLY A 173 6.35 -1.33 9.87
C GLY A 173 7.15 -0.34 10.72
N PHE A 174 6.55 0.57 11.49
CA PHE A 174 7.30 1.50 12.33
C PHE A 174 8.32 0.80 13.25
N ARG A 175 9.62 1.11 13.07
CA ARG A 175 10.75 0.53 13.82
C ARG A 175 10.85 -0.99 13.74
N LEU A 176 10.37 -1.58 12.66
CA LEU A 176 10.47 -3.02 12.44
C LEU A 176 11.93 -3.43 12.16
N LYS A 177 12.37 -4.54 12.74
CA LYS A 177 13.76 -5.01 12.67
C LYS A 177 13.80 -6.47 12.23
N GLY A 178 14.22 -6.66 10.98
CA GLY A 178 14.67 -7.95 10.48
C GLY A 178 16.16 -8.18 10.73
N ASN A 179 16.75 -9.08 9.97
CA ASN A 179 18.19 -9.27 9.96
C ASN A 179 18.71 -9.57 8.54
N LYS A 180 20.03 -9.50 8.36
CA LYS A 180 20.69 -9.70 7.06
C LYS A 180 20.42 -11.07 6.42
N LYS A 181 20.11 -12.11 7.21
CA LYS A 181 19.82 -13.45 6.69
C LYS A 181 18.36 -13.63 6.28
N GLN A 182 17.46 -12.85 6.87
CA GLN A 182 16.03 -12.97 6.66
C GLN A 182 15.36 -11.60 6.84
N LEU A 183 14.94 -10.99 5.74
CA LEU A 183 14.17 -9.75 5.80
C LEU A 183 12.79 -10.00 6.42
N VAL A 184 12.20 -9.02 7.11
CA VAL A 184 10.77 -9.07 7.44
C VAL A 184 9.97 -8.72 6.19
N LYS A 185 9.15 -9.66 5.71
CA LYS A 185 8.40 -9.52 4.46
C LYS A 185 6.95 -9.16 4.74
N ILE A 186 6.51 -8.00 4.27
CA ILE A 186 5.11 -7.54 4.40
C ILE A 186 4.58 -7.22 3.02
N ARG A 187 3.47 -7.84 2.64
CA ARG A 187 2.66 -7.46 1.49
C ARG A 187 1.40 -6.75 1.95
N ILE A 188 1.11 -5.61 1.36
CA ILE A 188 -0.09 -4.82 1.62
C ILE A 188 -0.90 -4.77 0.33
N ARG A 189 -2.18 -5.14 0.41
CA ARG A 189 -3.14 -5.03 -0.70
C ARG A 189 -4.06 -3.84 -0.44
N GLY A 190 -4.06 -2.86 -1.32
CA GLY A 190 -4.78 -1.60 -1.14
C GLY A 190 -3.92 -0.48 -0.57
N ASP A 191 -4.59 0.65 -0.36
CA ASP A 191 -3.95 1.93 -0.09
C ASP A 191 -3.47 2.07 1.35
N VAL A 192 -2.41 2.87 1.53
CA VAL A 192 -1.76 3.15 2.81
C VAL A 192 -1.22 4.57 2.87
N ALA A 193 -0.93 5.04 4.08
CA ALA A 193 -0.32 6.35 4.27
C ALA A 193 1.20 6.29 4.11
N ALA A 194 1.82 7.39 3.73
CA ALA A 194 3.26 7.51 3.51
C ALA A 194 4.12 7.22 4.75
N ALA A 195 3.57 7.20 5.97
CA ALA A 195 4.27 6.82 7.20
C ALA A 195 4.61 5.31 7.30
N LEU A 196 5.04 4.65 6.23
CA LEU A 196 5.45 3.24 6.21
C LEU A 196 6.90 3.07 6.61
N CYS A 197 7.19 2.05 7.42
CA CYS A 197 8.54 1.58 7.71
C CYS A 197 9.54 2.64 8.20
N ILE A 198 9.06 3.67 8.88
CA ILE A 198 9.92 4.68 9.52
C ILE A 198 10.85 3.99 10.53
N ASN A 199 12.15 4.33 10.53
CA ASN A 199 13.18 3.77 11.40
C ASN A 199 13.32 2.24 11.34
N SER A 200 12.99 1.63 10.20
CA SER A 200 13.05 0.16 10.03
C SER A 200 14.39 -0.32 9.52
N SER A 201 14.67 -1.61 9.69
CA SER A 201 15.83 -2.23 9.06
C SER A 201 15.58 -3.65 8.60
N TYR A 202 16.20 -4.03 7.49
CA TYR A 202 16.09 -5.38 6.93
C TYR A 202 14.63 -5.80 6.70
N CYS A 203 13.86 -4.95 6.03
CA CYS A 203 12.46 -5.19 5.69
C CYS A 203 12.27 -5.22 4.17
N GLU A 204 11.31 -5.99 3.70
CA GLU A 204 10.83 -6.00 2.33
C GLU A 204 9.33 -5.70 2.34
N ILE A 205 8.93 -4.57 1.77
CA ILE A 205 7.56 -4.06 1.79
C ILE A 205 7.04 -3.99 0.35
N ASP A 206 5.98 -4.75 0.06
CA ASP A 206 5.30 -4.83 -1.23
C ASP A 206 3.89 -4.22 -1.11
N VAL A 207 3.69 -3.03 -1.67
CA VAL A 207 2.41 -2.30 -1.63
C VAL A 207 1.73 -2.38 -2.99
N ASP A 208 0.59 -3.05 -3.01
CA ASP A 208 -0.33 -3.20 -4.14
C ASP A 208 -1.51 -2.24 -3.99
N GLY A 209 -1.21 -0.94 -4.03
CA GLY A 209 -2.13 0.18 -3.83
C GLY A 209 -1.37 1.51 -3.80
N ASP A 210 -2.10 2.60 -3.59
CA ASP A 210 -1.52 3.95 -3.57
C ASP A 210 -0.96 4.30 -2.18
N ILE A 211 0.12 5.09 -2.17
CA ILE A 211 0.72 5.64 -0.95
C ILE A 211 0.36 7.12 -0.82
N HIS A 212 -0.56 7.41 0.10
CA HIS A 212 -1.11 8.75 0.33
C HIS A 212 -0.25 9.57 1.28
N ASN A 213 -0.05 10.86 0.97
CA ASN A 213 0.69 11.75 1.85
C ASN A 213 -0.10 12.04 3.13
N ASN A 214 0.54 11.87 4.29
CA ASN A 214 0.00 12.27 5.58
C ASN A 214 0.98 13.14 6.39
N GLY A 215 1.91 13.83 5.71
CA GLY A 215 2.95 14.65 6.34
C GLY A 215 4.20 13.86 6.76
N TYR A 216 4.22 12.54 6.53
CA TYR A 216 5.38 11.68 6.76
C TYR A 216 5.87 11.07 5.45
N VAL A 217 7.07 10.49 5.47
CA VAL A 217 7.70 9.89 4.29
C VAL A 217 8.00 8.42 4.52
N THR A 218 7.79 7.62 3.48
CA THR A 218 8.01 6.18 3.53
C THR A 218 9.49 5.87 3.66
N GLY A 219 9.80 4.99 4.62
CA GLY A 219 11.15 4.57 4.89
C GLY A 219 12.03 5.64 5.54
N ASN A 220 11.45 6.73 6.09
CA ASN A 220 12.25 7.75 6.76
C ASN A 220 13.15 7.12 7.84
N ASP A 221 14.47 7.40 7.79
CA ASP A 221 15.50 6.83 8.67
C ASP A 221 15.62 5.29 8.63
N SER A 222 15.09 4.63 7.60
CA SER A 222 15.21 3.17 7.43
C SER A 222 16.50 2.78 6.72
N LYS A 223 16.97 1.54 6.95
CA LYS A 223 18.23 1.05 6.34
C LYS A 223 18.12 -0.39 5.87
N TYR A 224 18.77 -0.71 4.76
CA TYR A 224 18.83 -2.09 4.24
C TYR A 224 17.44 -2.67 3.94
N CYS A 225 16.54 -1.83 3.42
CA CYS A 225 15.16 -2.21 3.11
C CYS A 225 14.94 -2.34 1.59
N VAL A 226 13.97 -3.16 1.21
CA VAL A 226 13.41 -3.21 -0.14
C VAL A 226 11.99 -2.66 -0.09
N PHE A 227 11.71 -1.63 -0.87
CA PHE A 227 10.37 -1.06 -1.02
C PHE A 227 9.88 -1.33 -2.45
N ILE A 228 8.70 -1.91 -2.60
CA ILE A 228 8.09 -2.24 -3.89
C ILE A 228 6.73 -1.54 -3.95
N PHE A 229 6.59 -0.59 -4.87
CA PHE A 229 5.39 0.25 -5.02
C PHE A 229 4.75 0.00 -6.38
N LYS A 230 3.52 -0.54 -6.39
CA LYS A 230 2.79 -0.82 -7.62
C LYS A 230 1.79 0.27 -7.99
N GLY A 231 1.27 1.00 -7.01
CA GLY A 231 0.42 2.18 -7.21
C GLY A 231 1.20 3.49 -7.32
N GLU A 232 0.46 4.59 -7.26
CA GLU A 232 1.04 5.93 -7.14
C GLU A 232 1.64 6.13 -5.75
N ILE A 233 2.67 6.97 -5.67
CA ILE A 233 3.24 7.39 -4.39
C ILE A 233 3.18 8.90 -4.31
N SER A 234 3.02 9.44 -3.11
CA SER A 234 3.11 10.87 -2.91
C SER A 234 4.54 11.39 -2.87
N ASP A 235 4.71 12.67 -3.20
CA ASP A 235 5.95 13.42 -2.99
C ASP A 235 6.35 13.39 -1.50
N GLY A 236 7.65 13.29 -1.24
CA GLY A 236 8.17 13.21 0.12
C GLY A 236 9.70 13.08 0.15
N ASN A 237 10.34 13.48 1.25
CA ASN A 237 11.79 13.35 1.42
C ASN A 237 12.19 11.92 1.87
N TYR A 238 12.56 11.05 0.91
CA TYR A 238 12.93 9.66 1.18
C TYR A 238 14.36 9.60 1.73
N SER A 239 14.49 9.53 3.05
CA SER A 239 15.78 9.54 3.76
C SER A 239 16.34 8.14 4.09
N ALA A 240 15.75 7.07 3.55
CA ALA A 240 16.31 5.74 3.77
C ALA A 240 17.74 5.66 3.22
N GLU A 241 18.53 4.76 3.78
CA GLU A 241 19.89 4.50 3.31
C GLU A 241 20.05 3.04 2.90
N LYS A 242 20.94 2.79 1.94
CA LYS A 242 21.32 1.43 1.51
C LYS A 242 20.10 0.57 1.16
N SER A 243 19.08 1.19 0.59
CA SER A 243 17.78 0.57 0.32
C SER A 243 17.51 0.50 -1.18
N ILE A 244 16.65 -0.44 -1.57
CA ILE A 244 16.23 -0.65 -2.95
C ILE A 244 14.77 -0.24 -3.06
N TYR A 245 14.49 0.70 -3.97
CA TYR A 245 13.14 1.10 -4.33
C TYR A 245 12.80 0.49 -5.68
N LYS A 246 11.68 -0.23 -5.75
CA LYS A 246 11.17 -0.85 -6.96
C LYS A 246 9.80 -0.29 -7.29
N THR A 247 9.53 -0.04 -8.56
CA THR A 247 8.17 0.32 -8.99
C THR A 247 7.91 -0.11 -10.43
N SER A 248 6.66 -0.46 -10.73
CA SER A 248 6.15 -0.65 -12.10
C SER A 248 5.36 0.57 -12.60
N ASN A 249 5.20 1.60 -11.77
CA ASN A 249 4.41 2.78 -12.07
C ASN A 249 5.34 3.93 -12.51
N GLU A 250 5.10 4.48 -13.71
CA GLU A 250 5.95 5.53 -14.28
C GLU A 250 5.90 6.82 -13.46
N ARG A 251 4.73 7.19 -12.94
CA ARG A 251 4.57 8.38 -12.09
C ARG A 251 5.31 8.21 -10.76
N ALA A 252 5.22 7.04 -10.14
CA ALA A 252 5.99 6.73 -8.94
C ALA A 252 7.50 6.74 -9.23
N LEU A 253 7.93 6.28 -10.40
CA LEU A 253 9.34 6.33 -10.81
C LEU A 253 9.87 7.77 -10.85
N GLU A 254 9.12 8.72 -11.41
CA GLU A 254 9.50 10.15 -11.44
C GLU A 254 9.73 10.70 -10.03
N ILE A 255 8.82 10.37 -9.10
CA ILE A 255 8.88 10.82 -7.71
C ILE A 255 10.06 10.19 -6.97
N LEU A 256 10.32 8.90 -7.20
CA LEU A 256 11.50 8.23 -6.65
C LEU A 256 12.79 8.85 -7.19
N ILE A 257 12.86 9.14 -8.49
CA ILE A 257 14.02 9.83 -9.08
C ILE A 257 14.20 11.18 -8.41
N LEU A 258 13.14 11.96 -8.20
CA LEU A 258 13.28 13.27 -7.56
C LEU A 258 13.84 13.18 -6.13
N HIS A 259 13.32 12.26 -5.32
CA HIS A 259 13.52 12.33 -3.87
C HIS A 259 14.50 11.30 -3.28
N VAL A 260 14.70 10.14 -3.92
CA VAL A 260 15.65 9.12 -3.43
C VAL A 260 17.10 9.51 -3.71
N LEU A 261 17.34 10.47 -4.62
CA LEU A 261 18.65 11.06 -4.94
C LEU A 261 19.41 11.62 -3.73
N HIS A 262 18.70 11.93 -2.65
CA HIS A 262 19.31 12.51 -1.45
C HIS A 262 19.74 11.45 -0.42
N GLY A 263 19.21 10.23 -0.49
CA GLY A 263 19.55 9.16 0.45
C GLY A 263 20.86 8.47 0.08
N ALA A 264 21.69 8.12 1.07
CA ALA A 264 22.97 7.51 0.78
C ALA A 264 22.80 6.05 0.32
N TYR A 265 23.51 5.65 -0.74
CA TYR A 265 23.60 4.24 -1.19
C TYR A 265 22.28 3.59 -1.67
N ASN A 266 21.29 4.38 -2.06
CA ASN A 266 20.04 3.82 -2.56
C ASN A 266 20.14 3.37 -4.02
N GLN A 267 19.24 2.46 -4.38
CA GLN A 267 19.03 2.02 -5.74
C GLN A 267 17.55 2.16 -6.13
N ILE A 268 17.28 2.61 -7.34
CA ILE A 268 15.94 2.61 -7.95
C ILE A 268 15.91 1.56 -9.06
N VAL A 269 14.87 0.75 -9.08
CA VAL A 269 14.62 -0.31 -10.05
C VAL A 269 13.23 -0.12 -10.64
N PHE A 270 13.12 -0.14 -11.96
CA PHE A 270 11.85 -0.18 -12.65
C PHE A 270 11.48 -1.63 -12.98
N ILE A 271 10.23 -2.01 -12.75
CA ILE A 271 9.68 -3.32 -13.06
C ILE A 271 8.87 -3.18 -14.34
N ASN A 272 9.37 -3.76 -15.43
CA ASN A 272 8.73 -3.71 -16.74
C ASN A 272 7.40 -4.50 -16.75
N PRO A 273 6.51 -4.25 -17.73
CA PRO A 273 5.24 -4.98 -17.86
C PRO A 273 5.39 -6.50 -17.99
N ASP A 274 6.53 -7.00 -18.49
CA ASP A 274 6.85 -8.43 -18.59
C ASP A 274 7.41 -9.02 -17.29
N GLY A 275 7.52 -8.21 -16.23
CA GLY A 275 8.06 -8.59 -14.93
C GLY A 275 9.59 -8.53 -14.82
N THR A 276 10.30 -8.13 -15.88
CA THR A 276 11.75 -7.96 -15.82
C THR A 276 12.12 -6.69 -15.04
N GLU A 277 13.26 -6.72 -14.34
CA GLU A 277 13.75 -5.60 -13.53
C GLU A 277 14.89 -4.85 -14.23
N GLU A 278 14.82 -3.52 -14.28
CA GLU A 278 15.85 -2.63 -14.84
C GLU A 278 16.33 -1.65 -13.76
N ALA A 279 17.62 -1.65 -13.42
CA ALA A 279 18.16 -0.68 -12.48
C ALA A 279 18.21 0.71 -13.12
N VAL A 280 17.39 1.64 -12.65
CA VAL A 280 17.32 3.00 -13.20
C VAL A 280 18.46 3.85 -12.70
N LEU A 281 18.71 3.77 -11.39
CA LEU A 281 19.60 4.66 -10.67
C LEU A 281 20.30 3.91 -9.54
N ARG A 282 21.59 4.19 -9.33
CA ARG A 282 22.36 3.62 -8.21
C ARG A 282 23.36 4.62 -7.65
N HIS A 283 23.34 4.78 -6.33
CA HIS A 283 24.36 5.52 -5.60
C HIS A 283 25.57 4.64 -5.33
N THR A 284 26.76 5.19 -5.44
CA THR A 284 28.01 4.50 -5.08
C THR A 284 28.51 4.87 -3.71
N HIS A 285 29.49 4.10 -3.24
CA HIS A 285 30.05 4.28 -1.91
C HIS A 285 30.90 5.53 -1.76
N ASP A 286 31.52 5.96 -2.84
CA ASP A 286 32.36 7.14 -2.84
C ASP A 286 31.53 8.33 -3.37
N PRO A 287 31.23 9.35 -2.53
CA PRO A 287 30.52 10.56 -2.97
C PRO A 287 31.18 11.23 -4.18
N SER A 288 32.49 11.04 -4.38
CA SER A 288 33.22 11.57 -5.55
C SER A 288 32.94 10.80 -6.84
N THR A 289 32.46 9.54 -6.74
CA THR A 289 32.07 8.72 -7.91
C THR A 289 30.66 9.02 -8.42
N GLY A 290 29.84 9.78 -7.70
CA GLY A 290 28.58 10.32 -8.21
C GLY A 290 27.39 9.34 -8.24
N ILE A 291 26.37 9.69 -9.02
CA ILE A 291 25.12 8.92 -9.17
C ILE A 291 25.09 8.33 -10.58
N PHE A 292 24.94 7.01 -10.69
CA PHE A 292 24.86 6.35 -11.98
C PHE A 292 23.41 6.22 -12.41
N ILE A 293 23.11 6.67 -13.63
CA ILE A 293 21.76 6.66 -14.20
C ILE A 293 21.81 6.05 -15.60
N ILE A 294 20.90 5.12 -15.90
CA ILE A 294 20.79 4.55 -17.24
C ILE A 294 20.41 5.63 -18.26
N GLN A 295 21.05 5.60 -19.43
CA GLN A 295 20.88 6.52 -20.55
C GLN A 295 19.42 6.91 -20.80
N LYS A 296 18.52 5.92 -20.81
CA LYS A 296 17.07 6.07 -21.05
C LYS A 296 16.40 7.07 -20.10
N TYR A 297 16.80 7.11 -18.83
CA TYR A 297 16.18 7.93 -17.79
C TYR A 297 16.97 9.20 -17.47
N TYR A 298 18.10 9.42 -18.16
CA TYR A 298 19.01 10.52 -17.85
C TYR A 298 18.39 11.90 -18.10
N GLU A 299 17.68 12.10 -19.22
CA GLU A 299 17.05 13.40 -19.52
C GLU A 299 15.90 13.69 -18.54
N LEU A 300 15.12 12.66 -18.18
CA LEU A 300 14.09 12.76 -17.14
C LEU A 300 14.71 13.21 -15.80
N ALA A 301 15.76 12.51 -15.34
CA ALA A 301 16.45 12.88 -14.11
C ALA A 301 17.07 14.28 -14.18
N LYS A 302 17.68 14.66 -15.31
CA LYS A 302 18.28 15.97 -15.51
C LYS A 302 17.25 17.09 -15.48
N GLN A 303 16.08 16.89 -16.09
CA GLN A 303 14.98 17.85 -16.04
C GLN A 303 14.51 18.03 -14.59
N ILE A 304 14.20 16.93 -13.92
CA ILE A 304 13.74 16.92 -12.53
C ILE A 304 14.75 17.63 -11.61
N ILE A 305 16.04 17.30 -11.72
CA ILE A 305 17.08 17.89 -10.88
C ILE A 305 17.31 19.37 -11.23
N GLY A 306 17.34 19.70 -12.53
CA GLY A 306 17.60 21.07 -13.00
C GLY A 306 16.49 22.06 -12.65
N GLU A 307 15.25 21.58 -12.52
CA GLU A 307 14.11 22.39 -12.09
C GLU A 307 14.09 22.59 -10.56
N THR A 308 14.75 21.73 -9.79
CA THR A 308 14.78 21.85 -8.33
C THR A 308 15.90 22.78 -7.88
N SER A 309 15.61 23.69 -6.95
CA SER A 309 16.61 24.57 -6.32
C SER A 309 17.59 23.83 -5.38
N PHE A 310 17.44 22.50 -5.26
CA PHE A 310 18.34 21.66 -4.51
C PHE A 310 19.59 21.37 -5.34
N SER A 311 20.73 21.94 -4.93
CA SER A 311 22.01 21.55 -5.51
C SER A 311 22.27 20.08 -5.19
N CYS A 312 22.04 19.18 -6.15
CA CYS A 312 22.51 17.80 -6.03
C CYS A 312 24.04 17.86 -5.96
N PRO A 313 24.69 17.46 -4.85
CA PRO A 313 26.14 17.56 -4.72
C PRO A 313 26.86 16.50 -5.58
N TYR A 314 26.11 15.59 -6.18
CA TYR A 314 26.66 14.45 -6.90
C TYR A 314 26.71 14.68 -8.41
N LYS A 315 27.82 14.27 -9.01
CA LYS A 315 27.94 14.20 -10.47
C LYS A 315 27.06 13.06 -10.99
N MET A 316 26.11 13.36 -11.88
CA MET A 316 25.38 12.32 -12.60
C MET A 316 26.26 11.70 -13.69
N ILE A 317 26.42 10.38 -13.66
CA ILE A 317 27.16 9.60 -14.65
C ILE A 317 26.15 8.77 -15.46
N LYS A 318 26.11 9.05 -16.75
CA LYS A 318 25.28 8.34 -17.72
C LYS A 318 25.93 7.01 -18.08
N VAL A 319 25.17 5.91 -18.05
CA VAL A 319 25.65 4.57 -18.41
C VAL A 319 24.63 3.82 -19.26
N ASP A 320 25.09 2.84 -20.03
CA ASP A 320 24.19 2.03 -20.88
C ASP A 320 23.41 0.98 -20.08
N ARG A 321 24.03 0.41 -19.03
CA ARG A 321 23.43 -0.62 -18.17
C ARG A 321 23.90 -0.50 -16.73
N LEU A 322 23.05 -0.95 -15.80
CA LEU A 322 23.36 -1.05 -14.38
C LEU A 322 22.94 -2.42 -13.83
N ASP A 323 23.85 -3.09 -13.15
CA ASP A 323 23.52 -4.31 -12.41
C ASP A 323 22.77 -3.98 -11.12
N ILE A 324 21.72 -4.74 -10.83
CA ILE A 324 21.04 -4.70 -9.54
C ILE A 324 21.93 -5.35 -8.49
N LYS A 325 22.31 -4.59 -7.46
CA LYS A 325 23.13 -5.11 -6.37
C LYS A 325 22.21 -5.53 -5.22
N PRO A 326 22.42 -6.71 -4.61
CA PRO A 326 21.68 -7.10 -3.43
C PRO A 326 22.03 -6.17 -2.26
N ILE A 327 21.13 -6.11 -1.29
CA ILE A 327 21.39 -5.44 -0.01
C ILE A 327 22.47 -6.24 0.73
N VAL A 328 23.61 -5.59 1.03
CA VAL A 328 24.76 -6.17 1.76
C VAL A 328 24.83 -5.62 3.17
#